data_AF-A0A0D2DX44-F1
#
_entry.id   AF-A0A0D2DX44-F1
#
_cell.length_a   1.000
_cell.length_b   1.000
_cell.length_c   1.000
_cell.angle_alpha   90.00
_cell.angle_beta   90.00
_cell.angle_gamma   90.00
#
_symmetry.space_group_name_H-M   'P 1'
#
loop_
_entity.id
_entity.type
_entity.pdbx_description
1 polymer ?
#
loop_
_entity_poly.entity_id
_entity_poly.type
_entity_poly.pdbx_seq_one_letter_code
_entity_poly.pdbx_strand_id
1 'polypeptide(L)'
;MHHTPGADQARLSGSRQWPGERQPTRWDVHDANESPAVTFLDRFRAALLHSEGAEEDSFLDSESVIDSSESLSTSVRSYTYPMVLLSDVPATPSEEQLERLQGVFFTTFKQHIFMKAIDIVNSPLEILPPYLQYALACVGSMTSPDVDNVFTTPNGTIQADAAANLFVAGQKLWSVMLEVDNRETRLLEAVVAAILLVTYGILSSDRTVWRKSSGLFCNIVTISRRLHLTDGHSPMHTLSDFSSKDAGMKSSLISYMLLADVMQAVHLDLAPNYTSSELLIRMPLSNHQFRTIYNSLTHGYDVPQDVKSREDALLLLTALLGDIIYTQRSRPPDMSRIGPSASHTPPMLRNPYAPMSSMSQYSRLSSHLANALARWEQHFQQQVGSDIRALYYFTKVYLMCPNLWELPQLAGYGADNVPSLPQSNTKFDIPDKAIDLAWLVLDNCDKASKSPEHKMSIWLPIILFMSSLVVWKKLHSQPSTDLKYGTLRVLSMFKNELTKLPWPCCSEMVATLDRLMDN
;
A
#
# COMPACT_ATOMS: atom_id res chain seq x y z
N MET A 1 -69.32 -0.21 -32.28
CA MET A 1 -68.37 -1.08 -31.55
C MET A 1 -67.01 -0.88 -32.20
N HIS A 2 -66.28 0.22 -32.02
CA HIS A 2 -65.53 0.65 -30.83
C HIS A 2 -64.73 -0.46 -30.15
N HIS A 3 -63.47 -0.61 -30.57
CA HIS A 3 -62.34 -0.84 -29.67
C HIS A 3 -61.07 -0.22 -30.28
N THR A 4 -60.64 0.88 -29.67
CA THR A 4 -59.32 1.49 -29.78
C THR A 4 -58.31 0.61 -29.02
N PRO A 5 -57.10 0.35 -29.55
CA PRO A 5 -56.01 -0.22 -28.77
C PRO A 5 -55.44 0.86 -27.86
N GLY A 6 -55.34 0.53 -26.57
CA GLY A 6 -54.83 1.41 -25.53
C GLY A 6 -53.39 1.82 -25.77
N ALA A 7 -53.12 3.10 -25.60
CA ALA A 7 -51.78 3.61 -25.37
C ALA A 7 -51.28 3.06 -24.03
N ASP A 8 -50.29 2.18 -24.07
CA ASP A 8 -49.47 1.92 -22.90
C ASP A 8 -48.72 3.21 -22.58
N GLN A 9 -49.20 3.87 -21.53
CA GLN A 9 -48.50 4.95 -20.87
C GLN A 9 -47.11 4.46 -20.48
N ALA A 10 -46.10 4.88 -21.24
CA ALA A 10 -44.72 4.91 -20.78
C ALA A 10 -44.71 5.78 -19.52
N ARG A 11 -44.76 5.13 -18.35
CA ARG A 11 -44.40 5.75 -17.08
C ARG A 11 -42.95 6.21 -17.21
N LEU A 12 -42.76 7.47 -17.54
CA LEU A 12 -41.53 8.21 -17.28
C LEU A 12 -41.37 8.25 -15.75
N SER A 13 -40.82 7.17 -15.18
CA SER A 13 -40.29 7.20 -13.83
C SER A 13 -39.20 8.27 -13.80
N GLY A 14 -39.36 9.22 -12.88
CA GLY A 14 -38.53 10.41 -12.77
C GLY A 14 -37.05 10.08 -12.80
N SER A 15 -36.34 10.64 -13.77
CA SER A 15 -34.88 10.60 -13.89
C SER A 15 -34.22 11.54 -12.87
N ARG A 16 -34.60 11.42 -11.59
CA ARG A 16 -33.85 11.97 -10.45
C ARG A 16 -32.87 10.95 -9.87
N GLN A 17 -32.87 9.72 -10.37
CA GLN A 17 -32.00 8.67 -9.86
C GLN A 17 -30.59 8.86 -10.41
N TRP A 18 -29.66 9.15 -9.50
CA TRP A 18 -28.25 9.32 -9.85
C TRP A 18 -27.75 8.02 -10.51
N PRO A 19 -26.93 8.06 -11.58
CA PRO A 19 -26.41 6.83 -12.20
C PRO A 19 -25.68 5.89 -11.21
N GLY A 20 -25.18 6.45 -10.10
CA GLY A 20 -24.57 5.72 -8.99
C GLY A 20 -25.54 5.09 -7.98
N GLU A 21 -26.84 5.40 -8.02
CA GLU A 21 -27.89 4.80 -7.17
C GLU A 21 -28.43 3.47 -7.74
N ARG A 22 -27.74 2.88 -8.71
CA ARG A 22 -28.09 1.56 -9.23
C ARG A 22 -27.61 0.47 -8.28
N GLN A 23 -28.42 -0.58 -8.11
CA GLN A 23 -27.96 -1.79 -7.43
C GLN A 23 -26.88 -2.46 -8.30
N PRO A 24 -25.75 -2.87 -7.70
CA PRO A 24 -24.69 -3.50 -8.46
C PRO A 24 -25.19 -4.81 -9.07
N THR A 25 -24.90 -5.02 -10.34
CA THR A 25 -25.28 -6.23 -11.09
C THR A 25 -24.07 -7.06 -11.46
N ARG A 26 -24.28 -8.36 -11.73
CA ARG A 26 -23.20 -9.26 -12.21
C ARG A 26 -22.57 -8.84 -13.54
N TRP A 27 -23.20 -7.89 -14.26
CA TRP A 27 -22.75 -7.39 -15.55
C TRP A 27 -21.92 -6.10 -15.43
N ASP A 28 -21.84 -5.49 -14.25
CA ASP A 28 -21.13 -4.23 -14.05
C ASP A 28 -19.64 -4.29 -14.41
N VAL A 29 -19.03 -5.47 -14.24
CA VAL A 29 -17.64 -5.71 -14.65
C VAL A 29 -17.49 -5.72 -16.17
N HIS A 30 -18.49 -6.22 -16.89
CA HIS A 30 -18.52 -6.22 -18.34
C HIS A 30 -18.80 -4.81 -18.88
N ASP A 31 -19.81 -4.13 -18.32
CA ASP A 31 -20.21 -2.78 -18.71
C ASP A 31 -19.11 -1.74 -18.41
N ALA A 32 -18.33 -1.90 -17.33
CA ALA A 32 -17.19 -1.04 -17.01
C ALA A 32 -15.98 -1.23 -17.94
N ASN A 33 -15.94 -2.35 -18.67
CA ASN A 33 -14.93 -2.66 -19.67
C ASN A 33 -15.36 -2.18 -21.08
N GLU A 34 -16.62 -1.85 -21.28
CA GLU A 34 -17.08 -1.19 -22.49
C GLU A 34 -16.72 0.30 -22.46
N SER A 35 -16.40 0.87 -23.63
CA SER A 35 -16.31 2.32 -23.74
C SER A 35 -17.69 2.90 -23.45
N PRO A 36 -17.83 3.91 -22.58
CA PRO A 36 -19.13 4.52 -22.31
C PRO A 36 -19.77 4.91 -23.65
N ALA A 37 -21.05 4.57 -23.82
CA ALA A 37 -21.80 5.01 -24.99
C ALA A 37 -21.62 6.53 -25.15
N VAL A 38 -21.57 7.05 -26.38
CA VAL A 38 -21.40 8.50 -26.64
C VAL A 38 -22.44 9.32 -25.86
N THR A 39 -23.63 8.75 -25.66
CA THR A 39 -24.74 9.31 -24.89
C THR A 39 -24.53 9.34 -23.37
N PHE A 40 -23.52 8.66 -22.83
CA PHE A 40 -23.19 8.69 -21.40
C PHE A 40 -22.69 10.07 -20.99
N LEU A 41 -21.80 10.68 -21.78
CA LEU A 41 -21.33 12.04 -21.53
C LEU A 41 -22.47 13.05 -21.65
N ASP A 42 -23.38 12.86 -22.60
CA ASP A 42 -24.57 13.72 -22.74
C ASP A 42 -25.53 13.57 -21.57
N ARG A 43 -25.73 12.34 -21.07
CA ARG A 43 -26.56 12.07 -19.88
C ARG A 43 -25.91 12.55 -18.60
N PHE A 44 -24.59 12.45 -18.48
CA PHE A 44 -23.84 12.97 -17.33
C PHE A 44 -23.87 14.50 -17.31
N ARG A 45 -23.65 15.15 -18.46
CA ARG A 45 -23.81 16.60 -18.63
C ARG A 45 -25.24 17.05 -18.33
N ALA A 46 -26.24 16.37 -18.87
CA ALA A 46 -27.65 16.65 -18.58
C ALA A 46 -27.97 16.46 -17.09
N ALA A 47 -27.48 15.38 -16.46
CA ALA A 47 -27.70 15.14 -15.03
C ALA A 47 -27.00 16.17 -14.13
N LEU A 48 -25.82 16.66 -14.53
CA LEU A 48 -25.12 17.77 -13.87
C LEU A 48 -25.90 19.09 -13.99
N LEU A 49 -26.38 19.39 -15.20
CA LEU A 49 -27.21 20.57 -15.49
C LEU A 49 -28.61 20.51 -14.84
N HIS A 50 -29.08 19.31 -14.48
CA HIS A 50 -30.35 19.08 -13.79
C HIS A 50 -30.19 18.73 -12.30
N SER A 51 -28.97 18.82 -11.76
CA SER A 51 -28.73 18.63 -10.32
C SER A 51 -29.20 19.87 -9.54
N GLU A 52 -29.85 19.67 -8.39
CA GLU A 52 -30.39 20.76 -7.56
C GLU A 52 -29.27 21.76 -7.20
N GLY A 53 -29.37 22.98 -7.74
CA GLY A 53 -28.33 24.02 -7.68
C GLY A 53 -27.82 24.53 -9.04
N ALA A 54 -28.11 23.84 -10.15
CA ALA A 54 -27.76 24.26 -11.51
C ALA A 54 -28.81 25.20 -12.17
N GLU A 55 -29.83 25.64 -11.42
CA GLU A 55 -30.87 26.55 -11.92
C GLU A 55 -30.36 27.99 -12.17
N GLU A 56 -29.14 28.34 -11.75
CA GLU A 56 -28.57 29.67 -11.99
C GLU A 56 -27.76 29.79 -13.30
N ASP A 57 -27.36 28.69 -13.94
CA ASP A 57 -26.62 28.74 -15.22
C ASP A 57 -27.49 28.44 -16.45
N SER A 58 -28.79 28.13 -16.26
CA SER A 58 -29.76 28.09 -17.36
C SER A 58 -30.10 29.48 -17.92
N PHE A 59 -29.63 30.55 -17.27
CA PHE A 59 -29.82 31.95 -17.70
C PHE A 59 -28.98 32.37 -18.92
N LEU A 60 -28.18 31.49 -19.51
CA LEU A 60 -27.49 31.78 -20.78
C LEU A 60 -28.19 31.20 -22.02
N ASP A 61 -29.32 30.52 -21.87
CA ASP A 61 -30.18 30.18 -23.01
C ASP A 61 -31.27 31.25 -23.19
N SER A 62 -31.06 32.14 -24.16
CA SER A 62 -31.81 33.41 -24.31
C SER A 62 -33.26 33.25 -24.79
N GLU A 63 -33.89 32.07 -24.68
CA GLU A 63 -35.26 31.84 -25.18
C GLU A 63 -36.28 31.27 -24.18
N SER A 64 -35.96 31.02 -22.91
CA SER A 64 -36.99 30.57 -21.95
C SER A 64 -37.51 31.71 -21.07
N VAL A 65 -38.53 32.40 -21.55
CA VAL A 65 -39.38 33.30 -20.75
C VAL A 65 -40.21 32.47 -19.79
N ILE A 66 -39.89 32.45 -18.49
CA ILE A 66 -40.87 32.31 -17.40
C ILE A 66 -40.38 33.11 -16.18
N ASP A 67 -41.10 34.18 -15.85
CA ASP A 67 -41.06 34.88 -14.56
C ASP A 67 -41.21 33.89 -13.39
N SER A 68 -40.35 33.96 -12.38
CA SER A 68 -40.72 33.69 -10.99
C SER A 68 -39.65 34.22 -10.04
N SER A 69 -40.01 35.31 -9.37
CA SER A 69 -39.37 35.86 -8.20
C SER A 69 -39.38 34.87 -7.03
N GLU A 70 -38.22 34.39 -6.58
CA GLU A 70 -38.04 33.92 -5.20
C GLU A 70 -36.68 34.32 -4.64
N SER A 71 -36.71 34.77 -3.39
CA SER A 71 -35.61 35.35 -2.63
C SER A 71 -34.48 34.35 -2.36
N LEU A 72 -33.30 34.58 -2.93
CA LEU A 72 -32.09 33.84 -2.57
C LEU A 72 -31.56 34.34 -1.22
N SER A 73 -31.90 33.58 -0.18
CA SER A 73 -31.16 33.57 1.07
C SER A 73 -29.69 33.18 0.83
N THR A 74 -28.77 33.89 1.46
CA THR A 74 -27.32 33.64 1.46
C THR A 74 -26.96 32.38 2.25
N SER A 75 -27.40 31.22 1.77
CA SER A 75 -26.98 29.91 2.23
C SER A 75 -25.89 29.41 1.28
N VAL A 76 -24.67 29.26 1.78
CA VAL A 76 -23.52 28.65 1.08
C VAL A 76 -23.99 27.36 0.40
N ARG A 77 -24.01 27.34 -0.94
CA ARG A 77 -24.40 26.17 -1.73
C ARG A 77 -23.45 25.02 -1.42
N SER A 78 -23.98 23.93 -0.87
CA SER A 78 -23.22 22.70 -0.65
C SER A 78 -22.88 22.10 -2.01
N TYR A 79 -21.59 21.86 -2.27
CA TYR A 79 -21.17 21.09 -3.44
C TYR A 79 -21.87 19.73 -3.47
N THR A 80 -22.30 19.29 -4.64
CA THR A 80 -22.88 17.95 -4.87
C THR A 80 -21.79 16.95 -5.27
N TYR A 81 -22.07 15.66 -5.13
CA TYR A 81 -21.16 14.61 -5.58
C TYR A 81 -20.92 14.69 -7.11
N PRO A 82 -19.69 14.48 -7.61
CA PRO A 82 -18.45 14.12 -6.91
C PRO A 82 -17.65 15.33 -6.40
N MET A 83 -18.04 16.56 -6.72
CA MET A 83 -17.32 17.78 -6.30
C MET A 83 -17.29 17.99 -4.79
N VAL A 84 -18.29 17.45 -4.08
CA VAL A 84 -18.30 17.40 -2.60
C VAL A 84 -17.05 16.72 -2.02
N LEU A 85 -16.39 15.82 -2.76
CA LEU A 85 -15.15 15.18 -2.30
C LEU A 85 -14.01 16.20 -2.09
N LEU A 86 -14.10 17.39 -2.70
CA LEU A 86 -13.14 18.49 -2.54
C LEU A 86 -13.47 19.47 -1.41
N SER A 87 -14.58 19.29 -0.68
CA SER A 87 -15.07 20.27 0.31
C SER A 87 -14.09 20.56 1.46
N ASP A 88 -13.19 19.61 1.75
CA ASP A 88 -12.18 19.72 2.82
C ASP A 88 -10.78 19.37 2.29
N VAL A 89 -10.41 19.94 1.14
CA VAL A 89 -9.01 19.93 0.71
C VAL A 89 -8.26 20.94 1.60
N PRO A 90 -7.16 20.54 2.27
CA PRO A 90 -6.38 21.46 3.07
C PRO A 90 -5.76 22.54 2.19
N ALA A 91 -5.37 23.66 2.79
CA ALA A 91 -4.60 24.69 2.08
C ALA A 91 -3.36 24.06 1.44
N THR A 92 -3.15 24.34 0.15
CA THR A 92 -2.01 23.81 -0.60
C THR A 92 -0.84 24.80 -0.56
N PRO A 93 0.41 24.32 -0.67
CA PRO A 93 1.58 25.18 -0.73
C PRO A 93 1.57 26.03 -2.01
N SER A 94 2.38 27.10 -2.04
CA SER A 94 2.60 27.86 -3.27
C SER A 94 3.26 27.00 -4.35
N GLU A 95 3.11 27.39 -5.61
CA GLU A 95 3.72 26.69 -6.75
C GLU A 95 5.23 26.55 -6.60
N GLU A 96 5.92 27.62 -6.19
CA GLU A 96 7.38 27.60 -5.90
C GLU A 96 7.76 26.60 -4.80
N GLN A 97 6.97 26.52 -3.73
CA GLN A 97 7.20 25.55 -2.66
C GLN A 97 6.94 24.12 -3.13
N LEU A 98 5.90 23.92 -3.95
CA LEU A 98 5.56 22.62 -4.52
C LEU A 98 6.68 22.14 -5.46
N GLU A 99 7.21 23.00 -6.34
CA GLU A 99 8.36 22.72 -7.20
C GLU A 99 9.61 22.36 -6.39
N ARG A 100 9.90 23.11 -5.31
CA ARG A 100 11.02 22.81 -4.42
C ARG A 100 10.91 21.41 -3.82
N LEU A 101 9.73 21.04 -3.32
CA LEU A 101 9.48 19.71 -2.74
C LEU A 101 9.59 18.59 -3.79
N GLN A 102 9.13 18.84 -5.02
CA GLN A 102 9.34 17.91 -6.14
C GLN A 102 10.84 17.75 -6.45
N GLY A 103 11.61 18.84 -6.44
CA GLY A 103 13.06 18.80 -6.59
C GLY A 103 13.73 17.91 -5.53
N VAL A 104 13.29 17.99 -4.27
CA VAL A 104 13.75 17.09 -3.20
C VAL A 104 13.49 15.64 -3.60
N PHE A 105 12.26 15.28 -3.99
CA PHE A 105 11.93 13.92 -4.43
C PHE A 105 12.89 13.37 -5.51
N PHE A 106 13.21 14.18 -6.53
CA PHE A 106 14.11 13.74 -7.61
C PHE A 106 15.56 13.53 -7.14
N THR A 107 16.02 14.31 -6.16
CA THR A 107 17.35 14.16 -5.57
C THR A 107 17.43 13.06 -4.51
N THR A 108 16.30 12.69 -3.89
CA THR A 108 16.22 11.69 -2.82
C THR A 108 15.52 10.41 -3.30
N PHE A 109 14.19 10.36 -3.22
CA PHE A 109 13.39 9.14 -3.36
C PHE A 109 13.39 8.56 -4.77
N LYS A 110 13.61 9.37 -5.80
CA LYS A 110 13.78 8.86 -7.17
C LYS A 110 14.95 7.88 -7.30
N GLN A 111 15.93 7.96 -6.40
CA GLN A 111 17.07 7.02 -6.35
C GLN A 111 16.71 5.66 -5.73
N HIS A 112 15.48 5.47 -5.23
CA HIS A 112 15.00 4.18 -4.76
C HIS A 112 15.15 3.11 -5.85
N ILE A 113 15.52 1.90 -5.43
CA ILE A 113 15.94 0.78 -6.29
C ILE A 113 15.00 0.49 -7.47
N PHE A 114 13.68 0.53 -7.24
CA PHE A 114 12.70 0.39 -8.32
C PHE A 114 12.28 1.71 -8.96
N MET A 115 12.27 2.81 -8.19
CA MET A 115 11.81 4.11 -8.71
C MET A 115 12.78 4.68 -9.74
N LYS A 116 14.07 4.39 -9.63
CA LYS A 116 15.11 4.88 -10.55
C LYS A 116 14.82 4.53 -12.01
N ALA A 117 14.27 3.34 -12.26
CA ALA A 117 13.95 2.83 -13.59
C ALA A 117 12.58 3.29 -14.13
N ILE A 118 11.75 3.90 -13.29
CA ILE A 118 10.45 4.45 -13.72
C ILE A 118 10.69 5.81 -14.37
N ASP A 119 10.27 5.99 -15.62
CA ASP A 119 10.39 7.29 -16.26
C ASP A 119 9.34 8.24 -15.68
N ILE A 120 9.82 9.26 -14.97
CA ILE A 120 8.99 10.34 -14.43
C ILE A 120 9.62 11.59 -14.99
N VAL A 121 8.88 12.26 -15.87
CA VAL A 121 9.33 13.47 -16.55
C VAL A 121 9.83 14.48 -15.51
N ASN A 122 11.09 14.90 -15.66
CA ASN A 122 11.72 15.95 -14.86
C ASN A 122 12.14 17.14 -15.74
N SER A 123 11.47 17.32 -16.88
CA SER A 123 11.78 18.38 -17.84
C SER A 123 11.09 19.68 -17.41
N PRO A 124 11.79 20.81 -17.32
CA PRO A 124 11.20 22.11 -16.97
C PRO A 124 10.21 22.63 -18.05
N LEU A 125 10.09 21.94 -19.18
CA LEU A 125 9.21 22.32 -20.29
C LEU A 125 7.87 21.57 -20.30
N GLU A 126 7.72 20.51 -19.51
CA GLU A 126 6.48 19.72 -19.43
C GLU A 126 5.78 19.94 -18.09
N ILE A 127 4.56 20.49 -18.15
CA ILE A 127 3.73 20.72 -16.97
C ILE A 127 3.21 19.36 -16.48
N LEU A 128 3.68 18.92 -15.31
CA LEU A 128 3.21 17.68 -14.69
C LEU A 128 1.73 17.78 -14.33
N PRO A 129 0.95 16.70 -14.43
CA PRO A 129 -0.43 16.69 -13.95
C PRO A 129 -0.50 17.02 -12.44
N PRO A 130 -1.50 17.80 -11.96
CA PRO A 130 -1.54 18.24 -10.57
C PRO A 130 -1.51 17.09 -9.54
N TYR A 131 -2.17 15.96 -9.83
CA TYR A 131 -2.15 14.78 -8.94
C TYR A 131 -0.74 14.20 -8.76
N LEU A 132 0.08 14.24 -9.81
CA LEU A 132 1.46 13.76 -9.77
C LEU A 132 2.34 14.78 -9.04
N GLN A 133 2.14 16.07 -9.27
CA GLN A 133 2.83 17.14 -8.52
C GLN A 133 2.63 16.99 -7.00
N TYR A 134 1.38 16.81 -6.55
CA TYR A 134 1.07 16.61 -5.13
C TYR A 134 1.70 15.32 -4.58
N ALA A 135 1.67 14.22 -5.33
CA ALA A 135 2.24 12.96 -4.90
C ALA A 135 3.78 13.01 -4.77
N LEU A 136 4.46 13.63 -5.75
CA LEU A 136 5.91 13.84 -5.73
C LEU A 136 6.31 14.74 -4.57
N ALA A 137 5.62 15.87 -4.39
CA ALA A 137 5.87 16.79 -3.28
C ALA A 137 5.59 16.15 -1.90
N CYS A 138 4.55 15.31 -1.80
CA CYS A 138 4.23 14.55 -0.59
C CYS A 138 5.41 13.68 -0.16
N VAL A 139 5.98 12.91 -1.08
CA VAL A 139 7.15 12.05 -0.78
C VAL A 139 8.44 12.86 -0.61
N GLY A 140 8.60 13.93 -1.38
CA GLY A 140 9.70 14.89 -1.23
C GLY A 140 9.74 15.50 0.16
N SER A 141 8.59 15.92 0.70
CA SER A 141 8.51 16.50 2.05
C SER A 141 8.90 15.52 3.15
N MET A 142 8.55 14.23 3.05
CA MET A 142 8.99 13.22 4.03
C MET A 142 10.50 12.97 4.00
N THR A 143 11.12 13.10 2.82
CA THR A 143 12.54 12.76 2.63
C THR A 143 13.45 13.98 2.73
N SER A 144 12.88 15.16 2.96
CA SER A 144 13.60 16.41 3.18
C SER A 144 14.39 16.32 4.50
N PRO A 145 15.73 16.54 4.48
CA PRO A 145 16.53 16.59 5.69
C PRO A 145 16.34 17.90 6.47
N ASP A 146 15.77 18.95 5.84
CA ASP A 146 15.52 20.23 6.49
C ASP A 146 14.19 20.20 7.24
N VAL A 147 14.25 20.58 8.51
CA VAL A 147 13.16 20.65 9.49
C VAL A 147 12.04 21.64 9.09
N ASP A 148 12.21 22.34 7.97
CA ASP A 148 11.20 23.20 7.34
C ASP A 148 10.18 22.37 6.52
N ASN A 149 9.60 21.32 7.13
CA ASN A 149 8.35 20.69 6.70
C ASN A 149 7.12 21.57 6.97
N VAL A 150 7.38 22.87 7.00
CA VAL A 150 6.44 23.94 7.20
C VAL A 150 6.32 24.70 5.91
N PHE A 151 5.12 24.73 5.36
CA PHE A 151 4.80 25.75 4.38
C PHE A 151 3.90 26.80 5.01
N THR A 152 4.09 28.02 4.54
CA THR A 152 3.22 29.14 4.89
C THR A 152 2.08 29.12 3.90
N THR A 153 0.86 28.96 4.38
CA THR A 153 -0.32 29.10 3.51
C THR A 153 -0.39 30.54 2.96
N PRO A 154 -1.16 30.80 1.89
CA PRO A 154 -1.37 32.17 1.40
C PRO A 154 -1.86 33.15 2.48
N ASN A 155 -2.45 32.63 3.56
CA ASN A 155 -2.96 33.39 4.70
C ASN A 155 -1.90 33.63 5.80
N GLY A 156 -0.65 33.25 5.57
CA GLY A 156 0.44 33.44 6.55
C GLY A 156 0.50 32.39 7.66
N THR A 157 -0.32 31.32 7.61
CA THR A 157 -0.32 30.29 8.65
C THR A 157 0.74 29.22 8.37
N ILE A 158 1.54 28.92 9.39
CA ILE A 158 2.55 27.85 9.41
C ILE A 158 1.82 26.52 9.62
N GLN A 159 1.88 25.61 8.65
CA GLN A 159 1.38 24.24 8.82
C GLN A 159 2.53 23.27 9.14
N ALA A 160 2.43 22.55 10.26
CA ALA A 160 3.50 21.70 10.77
C ALA A 160 3.61 20.30 10.12
N ASP A 161 2.68 19.93 9.24
CA ASP A 161 2.69 18.62 8.56
C ASP A 161 2.33 18.76 7.07
N ALA A 162 3.31 19.25 6.30
CA ALA A 162 3.15 19.43 4.87
C ALA A 162 2.79 18.14 4.13
N ALA A 163 3.39 17.02 4.55
CA ALA A 163 3.21 15.72 3.92
C ALA A 163 1.77 15.21 4.06
N ALA A 164 1.18 15.32 5.25
CA ALA A 164 -0.22 14.94 5.47
C ALA A 164 -1.19 15.75 4.62
N ASN A 165 -0.98 17.07 4.52
CA ASN A 165 -1.86 17.93 3.73
C ASN A 165 -1.75 17.66 2.24
N LEU A 166 -0.52 17.46 1.73
CA LEU A 166 -0.27 17.04 0.36
C LEU A 166 -0.87 15.67 0.05
N PHE A 167 -0.81 14.73 0.99
CA PHE A 167 -1.47 13.43 0.87
C PHE A 167 -2.99 13.58 0.74
N VAL A 168 -3.62 14.33 1.64
CA VAL A 168 -5.08 14.53 1.61
C VAL A 168 -5.51 15.23 0.33
N ALA A 169 -4.80 16.27 -0.10
CA ALA A 169 -5.07 16.97 -1.36
C ALA A 169 -4.92 16.04 -2.57
N GLY A 170 -3.80 15.33 -2.66
CA GLY A 170 -3.54 14.37 -3.74
C GLY A 170 -4.54 13.22 -3.79
N GLN A 171 -4.89 12.64 -2.62
CA GLN A 171 -5.87 11.56 -2.53
C GLN A 171 -7.27 12.02 -2.94
N LYS A 172 -7.72 13.19 -2.47
CA LYS A 172 -9.02 13.75 -2.85
C LYS A 172 -9.09 14.06 -4.34
N LEU A 173 -8.04 14.69 -4.89
CA LEU A 173 -7.94 14.96 -6.32
C LEU A 173 -7.98 13.66 -7.14
N TRP A 174 -7.22 12.65 -6.73
CA TRP A 174 -7.22 11.35 -7.40
C TRP A 174 -8.59 10.66 -7.33
N SER A 175 -9.28 10.73 -6.19
CA SER A 175 -10.64 10.20 -6.05
C SER A 175 -11.64 10.92 -6.95
N VAL A 176 -11.59 12.25 -7.03
CA VAL A 176 -12.46 13.00 -7.96
C VAL A 176 -12.14 12.64 -9.40
N MET A 177 -10.86 12.50 -9.75
CA MET A 177 -10.45 12.05 -11.08
C MET A 177 -11.04 10.67 -11.41
N LEU A 178 -11.00 9.72 -10.47
CA LEU A 178 -11.60 8.39 -10.64
C LEU A 178 -13.10 8.42 -10.96
N GLU A 179 -13.82 9.32 -10.29
CA GLU A 179 -15.28 9.45 -10.38
C GLU A 179 -15.75 10.28 -11.59
N VAL A 180 -15.03 11.35 -11.92
CA VAL A 180 -15.37 12.26 -13.03
C VAL A 180 -14.87 11.73 -14.36
N ASP A 181 -13.61 11.29 -14.40
CA ASP A 181 -13.00 10.73 -15.60
C ASP A 181 -12.08 9.54 -15.26
N ASN A 182 -12.71 8.36 -15.22
CA ASN A 182 -11.99 7.12 -15.00
C ASN A 182 -10.85 6.87 -16.02
N ARG A 183 -10.88 7.49 -17.21
CA ARG A 183 -9.81 7.31 -18.22
C ARG A 183 -8.51 7.95 -17.76
N GLU A 184 -8.56 9.10 -17.12
CA GLU A 184 -7.38 9.79 -16.58
C GLU A 184 -6.69 8.94 -15.49
N THR A 185 -7.46 8.21 -14.68
CA THR A 185 -6.87 7.28 -13.69
C THR A 185 -6.19 6.06 -14.31
N ARG A 186 -6.43 5.79 -15.60
CA ARG A 186 -5.79 4.71 -16.37
C ARG A 186 -4.48 5.17 -17.04
N LEU A 187 -4.01 6.39 -16.78
CA LEU A 187 -2.68 6.83 -17.18
C LEU A 187 -1.62 6.25 -16.24
N LEU A 188 -0.41 5.99 -16.77
CA LEU A 188 0.67 5.41 -15.98
C LEU A 188 1.11 6.38 -14.87
N GLU A 189 1.13 7.67 -15.18
CA GLU A 189 1.40 8.80 -14.29
C GLU A 189 0.42 8.81 -13.11
N ALA A 190 -0.87 8.50 -13.35
CA ALA A 190 -1.87 8.42 -12.30
C ALA A 190 -1.64 7.21 -11.38
N VAL A 191 -1.17 6.08 -11.93
CA VAL A 191 -0.76 4.90 -11.14
C VAL A 191 0.48 5.22 -10.31
N VAL A 192 1.48 5.89 -10.90
CA VAL A 192 2.70 6.35 -10.21
C VAL A 192 2.35 7.32 -9.08
N ALA A 193 1.50 8.31 -9.33
CA ALA A 193 1.07 9.27 -8.31
C ALA A 193 0.37 8.56 -7.14
N ALA A 194 -0.54 7.64 -7.44
CA ALA A 194 -1.28 6.94 -6.40
C ALA A 194 -0.40 5.97 -5.59
N ILE A 195 0.56 5.26 -6.20
CA ILE A 195 1.48 4.41 -5.42
C ILE A 195 2.44 5.23 -4.53
N LEU A 196 2.82 6.43 -4.96
CA LEU A 196 3.59 7.37 -4.12
C LEU A 196 2.77 7.85 -2.92
N LEU A 197 1.48 8.18 -3.12
CA LEU A 197 0.56 8.52 -2.02
C LEU A 197 0.35 7.33 -1.07
N VAL A 198 0.22 6.11 -1.60
CA VAL A 198 0.16 4.89 -0.77
C VAL A 198 1.45 4.73 0.04
N THR A 199 2.61 5.04 -0.53
CA THR A 199 3.91 4.95 0.17
C THR A 199 3.91 5.84 1.41
N TYR A 200 3.48 7.11 1.27
CA TYR A 200 3.24 7.99 2.41
C TYR A 200 2.26 7.33 3.40
N GLY A 201 1.15 6.81 2.88
CA GLY A 201 0.10 6.22 3.69
C GLY A 201 0.56 5.05 4.55
N ILE A 202 1.34 4.14 3.99
CA ILE A 202 1.97 3.02 4.72
C ILE A 202 2.91 3.55 5.79
N LEU A 203 3.69 4.59 5.48
CA LEU A 203 4.72 5.12 6.39
C LEU A 203 4.21 6.25 7.29
N SER A 204 2.90 6.43 7.39
CA SER A 204 2.26 7.35 8.32
C SER A 204 2.05 6.70 9.69
N SER A 205 1.88 7.52 10.73
CA SER A 205 1.41 7.10 12.05
C SER A 205 -0.12 7.22 12.22
N ASP A 206 -0.83 7.86 11.28
CA ASP A 206 -2.26 8.13 11.38
C ASP A 206 -3.12 7.00 10.79
N ARG A 207 -4.02 6.44 11.61
CA ARG A 207 -4.98 5.40 11.20
C ARG A 207 -5.95 5.83 10.11
N THR A 208 -6.35 7.11 10.09
CA THR A 208 -7.23 7.64 9.04
C THR A 208 -6.53 7.65 7.69
N VAL A 209 -5.24 8.00 7.69
CA VAL A 209 -4.36 7.93 6.53
C VAL A 209 -4.17 6.47 6.09
N TRP A 210 -3.96 5.53 7.03
CA TRP A 210 -3.88 4.10 6.71
C TRP A 210 -5.12 3.60 5.96
N ARG A 211 -6.32 3.93 6.46
CA ARG A 211 -7.58 3.52 5.82
C ARG A 211 -7.72 4.07 4.41
N LYS A 212 -7.41 5.36 4.22
CA LYS A 212 -7.44 6.02 2.90
C LYS A 212 -6.42 5.40 1.95
N SER A 213 -5.21 5.12 2.43
CA SER A 213 -4.15 4.45 1.68
C SER A 213 -4.55 3.06 1.23
N SER A 214 -5.15 2.24 2.11
CA SER A 214 -5.65 0.91 1.74
C SER A 214 -6.73 0.97 0.66
N GLY A 215 -7.67 1.92 0.75
CA GLY A 215 -8.67 2.13 -0.29
C GLY A 215 -8.05 2.53 -1.63
N LEU A 216 -7.10 3.47 -1.60
CA LEU A 216 -6.34 3.89 -2.78
C LEU A 216 -5.55 2.72 -3.39
N PHE A 217 -4.92 1.90 -2.55
CA PHE A 217 -4.15 0.74 -2.99
C PHE A 217 -5.02 -0.29 -3.72
N CYS A 218 -6.18 -0.65 -3.17
CA CYS A 218 -7.13 -1.55 -3.83
C CYS A 218 -7.55 -1.03 -5.23
N ASN A 219 -7.75 0.28 -5.35
CA ASN A 219 -8.12 0.89 -6.63
C ASN A 219 -6.98 0.82 -7.64
N ILE A 220 -5.73 1.14 -7.24
CA ILE A 220 -4.60 1.06 -8.17
C ILE A 220 -4.26 -0.37 -8.57
N VAL A 221 -4.45 -1.36 -7.68
CA VAL A 221 -4.29 -2.77 -8.05
C VAL A 221 -5.29 -3.11 -9.16
N THR A 222 -6.55 -2.71 -9.00
CA THR A 222 -7.59 -2.91 -10.01
C THR A 222 -7.24 -2.24 -11.34
N ILE A 223 -6.78 -0.98 -11.29
CA ILE A 223 -6.35 -0.24 -12.48
C ILE A 223 -5.13 -0.90 -13.13
N SER A 224 -4.14 -1.34 -12.36
CA SER A 224 -2.94 -2.01 -12.89
C SER A 224 -3.27 -3.29 -13.65
N ARG A 225 -4.25 -4.07 -13.16
CA ARG A 225 -4.75 -5.27 -13.83
C ARG A 225 -5.49 -4.91 -15.12
N ARG A 226 -6.32 -3.86 -15.12
CA ARG A 226 -7.00 -3.33 -16.32
C ARG A 226 -6.03 -2.79 -17.36
N LEU A 227 -4.92 -2.22 -16.92
CA LEU A 227 -3.83 -1.75 -17.78
C LEU A 227 -2.90 -2.88 -18.23
N HIS A 228 -3.17 -4.13 -17.84
CA HIS A 228 -2.34 -5.29 -18.15
C HIS A 228 -0.87 -5.08 -17.76
N LEU A 229 -0.60 -4.31 -16.69
CA LEU A 229 0.77 -4.05 -16.24
C LEU A 229 1.43 -5.31 -15.68
N THR A 230 0.62 -6.23 -15.15
CA THR A 230 1.05 -7.54 -14.65
C THR A 230 1.30 -8.54 -15.77
N ASP A 231 0.75 -8.30 -16.96
CA ASP A 231 0.84 -9.21 -18.09
C ASP A 231 2.11 -8.85 -18.87
N GLY A 232 3.09 -9.75 -18.93
CA GLY A 232 4.37 -9.53 -19.64
C GLY A 232 4.25 -9.31 -21.16
N HIS A 233 3.03 -9.12 -21.66
CA HIS A 233 2.66 -8.84 -23.03
C HIS A 233 1.75 -7.61 -23.02
N SER A 234 2.15 -6.51 -23.67
CA SER A 234 1.30 -5.33 -23.83
C SER A 234 0.38 -5.56 -25.05
N PRO A 235 -0.95 -5.71 -24.88
CA PRO A 235 -1.83 -6.08 -25.99
C PRO A 235 -2.13 -4.94 -26.98
N MET A 236 -1.70 -3.70 -26.70
CA MET A 236 -2.22 -2.54 -27.42
C MET A 236 -1.45 -2.04 -28.65
N HIS A 237 -0.23 -2.51 -28.95
CA HIS A 237 0.47 -2.10 -30.18
C HIS A 237 1.32 -3.22 -30.79
N THR A 238 0.81 -3.89 -31.81
CA THR A 238 1.54 -4.86 -32.65
C THR A 238 2.52 -4.18 -33.64
N LEU A 239 3.13 -3.05 -33.26
CA LEU A 239 4.15 -2.38 -34.06
C LEU A 239 5.53 -2.70 -33.47
N SER A 240 6.44 -3.10 -34.36
CA SER A 240 7.68 -3.82 -34.12
C SER A 240 8.78 -3.10 -33.32
N ASP A 241 8.47 -1.97 -32.68
CA ASP A 241 9.46 -1.10 -32.03
C ASP A 241 9.15 -0.91 -30.53
N PHE A 242 8.75 -1.99 -29.84
CA PHE A 242 8.74 -1.97 -28.38
C PHE A 242 10.17 -1.82 -27.85
N SER A 243 10.50 -0.60 -27.43
CA SER A 243 11.73 -0.29 -26.71
C SER A 243 11.82 -1.17 -25.46
N SER A 244 12.94 -1.88 -25.29
CA SER A 244 13.24 -2.64 -24.08
C SER A 244 13.13 -1.80 -22.80
N LYS A 245 13.23 -0.46 -22.92
CA LYS A 245 13.06 0.48 -21.81
C LYS A 245 11.65 0.47 -21.24
N ASP A 246 10.61 0.34 -22.05
CA ASP A 246 9.21 0.39 -21.59
C ASP A 246 8.84 -0.84 -20.75
N ALA A 247 9.36 -2.00 -21.14
CA ALA A 247 9.17 -3.25 -20.40
C ALA A 247 9.89 -3.22 -19.04
N GLY A 248 11.10 -2.64 -18.99
CA GLY A 248 11.86 -2.46 -17.74
C GLY A 248 11.16 -1.50 -16.78
N MET A 249 10.63 -0.38 -17.29
CA MET A 249 9.85 0.57 -16.50
C MET A 249 8.61 -0.08 -15.88
N LYS A 250 7.78 -0.77 -16.68
CA LYS A 250 6.57 -1.44 -16.19
C LYS A 250 6.89 -2.50 -15.13
N SER A 251 7.93 -3.30 -15.37
CA SER A 251 8.38 -4.33 -14.43
C SER A 251 8.85 -3.71 -13.11
N SER A 252 9.56 -2.57 -13.16
CA SER A 252 10.01 -1.84 -11.98
C SER A 252 8.84 -1.23 -11.20
N LEU A 253 7.84 -0.66 -11.90
CA LEU A 253 6.63 -0.15 -11.27
C LEU A 253 5.86 -1.26 -10.54
N ILE A 254 5.64 -2.41 -11.19
CA ILE A 254 4.94 -3.54 -10.55
C ILE A 254 5.76 -4.12 -9.39
N SER A 255 7.10 -4.17 -9.52
CA SER A 255 7.98 -4.57 -8.42
C SER A 255 7.86 -3.64 -7.21
N TYR A 256 7.74 -2.34 -7.46
CA TYR A 256 7.51 -1.34 -6.42
C TYR A 256 6.11 -1.47 -5.79
N MET A 257 5.07 -1.67 -6.61
CA MET A 257 3.71 -1.89 -6.12
C MET A 257 3.61 -3.15 -5.24
N LEU A 258 4.26 -4.25 -5.64
CA LEU A 258 4.35 -5.46 -4.83
C LEU A 258 5.08 -5.22 -3.50
N LEU A 259 6.18 -4.46 -3.52
CA LEU A 259 6.90 -4.10 -2.30
C LEU A 259 6.01 -3.30 -1.34
N ALA A 260 5.30 -2.29 -1.85
CA ALA A 260 4.36 -1.50 -1.06
C ALA A 260 3.23 -2.38 -0.50
N ASP A 261 2.65 -3.27 -1.31
CA ASP A 261 1.59 -4.20 -0.89
C ASP A 261 2.03 -5.08 0.28
N VAL A 262 3.19 -5.71 0.15
CA VAL A 262 3.73 -6.61 1.18
C VAL A 262 4.10 -5.82 2.44
N MET A 263 4.67 -4.62 2.30
CA MET A 263 4.96 -3.78 3.47
C MET A 263 3.69 -3.31 4.17
N GLN A 264 2.66 -2.95 3.42
CA GLN A 264 1.34 -2.63 3.96
C GLN A 264 0.72 -3.82 4.69
N ALA A 265 0.82 -5.03 4.11
CA ALA A 265 0.34 -6.26 4.72
C ALA A 265 1.03 -6.57 6.05
N VAL A 266 2.35 -6.39 6.13
CA VAL A 266 3.13 -6.57 7.38
C VAL A 266 2.76 -5.52 8.42
N HIS A 267 2.67 -4.25 8.03
CA HIS A 267 2.50 -3.13 8.96
C HIS A 267 1.07 -3.01 9.49
N LEU A 268 0.08 -3.21 8.62
CA LEU A 268 -1.35 -2.98 8.91
C LEU A 268 -2.14 -4.28 9.14
N ASP A 269 -1.48 -5.43 9.19
CA ASP A 269 -2.11 -6.74 9.31
C ASP A 269 -3.17 -7.01 8.22
N LEU A 270 -2.80 -6.76 6.96
CA LEU A 270 -3.66 -7.02 5.80
C LEU A 270 -3.20 -8.28 5.04
N ALA A 271 -4.05 -8.78 4.16
CA ALA A 271 -3.62 -9.75 3.16
C ALA A 271 -2.99 -9.00 1.97
N PRO A 272 -1.87 -9.48 1.39
CA PRO A 272 -1.35 -8.94 0.15
C PRO A 272 -2.42 -9.03 -0.96
N ASN A 273 -2.53 -7.97 -1.75
CA ASN A 273 -3.43 -7.89 -2.90
C ASN A 273 -2.84 -8.54 -4.15
N TYR A 274 -1.51 -8.59 -4.26
CA TYR A 274 -0.80 -9.31 -5.30
C TYR A 274 -0.39 -10.71 -4.85
N THR A 275 -0.47 -11.64 -5.78
CA THR A 275 0.01 -13.02 -5.66
C THR A 275 1.20 -13.23 -6.58
N SER A 276 2.18 -14.02 -6.13
CA SER A 276 3.34 -14.37 -6.97
C SER A 276 2.94 -15.05 -8.30
N SER A 277 1.78 -15.70 -8.34
CA SER A 277 1.26 -16.41 -9.51
C SER A 277 0.63 -15.51 -10.58
N GLU A 278 0.15 -14.31 -10.23
CA GLU A 278 -0.43 -13.35 -11.18
C GLU A 278 0.62 -12.44 -11.83
N LEU A 279 1.85 -12.43 -11.30
CA LEU A 279 2.95 -11.62 -11.82
C LEU A 279 3.58 -12.30 -13.05
N LEU A 280 3.19 -11.85 -14.24
CA LEU A 280 3.78 -12.27 -15.52
C LEU A 280 4.80 -11.24 -16.01
N ILE A 281 5.45 -10.51 -15.11
CA ILE A 281 6.46 -9.50 -15.44
C ILE A 281 7.83 -10.10 -15.74
N ARG A 282 8.71 -9.30 -16.33
CA ARG A 282 10.13 -9.64 -16.43
C ARG A 282 10.87 -9.18 -15.19
N MET A 283 11.98 -9.85 -14.89
CA MET A 283 12.94 -9.41 -13.89
C MET A 283 13.46 -8.00 -14.30
N PRO A 284 13.48 -7.01 -13.39
CA PRO A 284 13.77 -5.61 -13.71
C PRO A 284 15.06 -5.37 -14.50
N LEU A 285 16.11 -6.16 -14.24
CA LEU A 285 17.41 -6.00 -14.92
C LEU A 285 17.83 -7.20 -15.77
N SER A 286 17.61 -8.42 -15.30
CA SER A 286 18.08 -9.62 -16.00
C SER A 286 17.15 -10.08 -17.14
N ASN A 287 15.99 -9.43 -17.31
CA ASN A 287 15.03 -9.64 -18.42
C ASN A 287 14.47 -11.09 -18.52
N HIS A 288 14.78 -11.96 -17.56
CA HIS A 288 14.14 -13.27 -17.40
C HIS A 288 12.68 -13.11 -17.00
N GLN A 289 11.87 -14.13 -17.24
CA GLN A 289 10.50 -14.16 -16.72
C GLN A 289 10.52 -14.35 -15.20
N PHE A 290 9.88 -13.44 -14.45
CA PHE A 290 9.84 -13.49 -12.99
C PHE A 290 9.37 -14.85 -12.49
N ARG A 291 8.26 -15.35 -13.05
CA ARG A 291 7.67 -16.63 -12.66
C ARG A 291 8.62 -17.82 -12.84
N THR A 292 9.45 -17.80 -13.89
CA THR A 292 10.44 -18.86 -14.11
C THR A 292 11.49 -18.85 -13.00
N ILE A 293 12.06 -17.67 -12.70
CA ILE A 293 13.08 -17.51 -11.67
C ILE A 293 12.52 -17.82 -10.27
N TYR A 294 11.32 -17.32 -9.97
CA TYR A 294 10.63 -17.60 -8.72
C TYR A 294 10.32 -19.09 -8.55
N ASN A 295 9.90 -19.76 -9.62
CA ASN A 295 9.70 -21.21 -9.61
C ASN A 295 11.02 -21.97 -9.40
N SER A 296 12.12 -21.55 -10.04
CA SER A 296 13.44 -22.14 -9.79
C SER A 296 13.82 -22.05 -8.32
N LEU A 297 13.66 -20.86 -7.73
CA LEU A 297 13.97 -20.61 -6.33
C LEU A 297 13.12 -21.48 -5.37
N THR A 298 11.83 -21.62 -5.65
CA THR A 298 10.89 -22.37 -4.78
C THR A 298 10.99 -23.89 -4.96
N HIS A 299 11.17 -24.38 -6.18
CA HIS A 299 11.19 -25.81 -6.50
C HIS A 299 12.60 -26.44 -6.46
N GLY A 300 13.65 -25.61 -6.36
CA GLY A 300 15.02 -26.09 -6.23
C GLY A 300 15.74 -26.37 -7.53
N TYR A 301 15.35 -25.67 -8.59
CA TYR A 301 16.14 -25.59 -9.81
C TYR A 301 17.20 -24.49 -9.68
N ASP A 302 18.26 -24.58 -10.49
CA ASP A 302 19.31 -23.57 -10.49
C ASP A 302 18.79 -22.21 -10.97
N VAL A 303 19.16 -21.15 -10.26
CA VAL A 303 18.90 -19.77 -10.67
C VAL A 303 20.02 -19.37 -11.66
N PRO A 304 19.69 -18.81 -12.84
CA PRO A 304 20.68 -18.35 -13.80
C PRO A 304 21.70 -17.38 -13.19
N GLN A 305 22.95 -17.50 -13.62
CA GLN A 305 24.08 -16.76 -13.04
C GLN A 305 24.08 -15.25 -13.35
N ASP A 306 23.25 -14.80 -14.27
CA ASP A 306 23.04 -13.40 -14.64
C ASP A 306 21.94 -12.72 -13.79
N VAL A 307 21.12 -13.50 -13.07
CA VAL A 307 20.15 -12.96 -12.09
C VAL A 307 20.88 -12.68 -10.78
N LYS A 308 21.55 -11.53 -10.70
CA LYS A 308 22.43 -11.15 -9.57
C LYS A 308 22.20 -9.73 -9.05
N SER A 309 21.29 -9.00 -9.67
CA SER A 309 21.05 -7.61 -9.31
C SER A 309 20.34 -7.49 -7.96
N ARG A 310 20.46 -6.31 -7.33
CA ARG A 310 19.78 -6.02 -6.06
C ARG A 310 18.26 -5.94 -6.26
N GLU A 311 17.84 -5.42 -7.41
CA GLU A 311 16.46 -5.29 -7.86
C GLU A 311 15.81 -6.67 -7.94
N ASP A 312 16.47 -7.61 -8.61
CA ASP A 312 16.02 -8.99 -8.75
C ASP A 312 15.94 -9.69 -7.39
N ALA A 313 16.97 -9.51 -6.56
CA ALA A 313 17.02 -10.07 -5.22
C ALA A 313 15.88 -9.57 -4.33
N LEU A 314 15.61 -8.25 -4.35
CA LEU A 314 14.55 -7.63 -3.59
C LEU A 314 13.16 -8.08 -4.07
N LEU A 315 12.93 -8.12 -5.38
CA LEU A 315 11.65 -8.58 -5.95
C LEU A 315 11.32 -10.01 -5.51
N LEU A 316 12.29 -10.93 -5.62
CA LEU A 316 12.10 -12.33 -5.22
C LEU A 316 11.87 -12.46 -3.71
N LEU A 317 12.59 -11.68 -2.90
CA LEU A 317 12.45 -11.69 -1.44
C LEU A 317 11.09 -11.14 -0.99
N THR A 318 10.63 -10.07 -1.62
CA THR A 318 9.30 -9.49 -1.40
C THR A 318 8.21 -10.49 -1.75
N ALA A 319 8.32 -11.17 -2.90
CA ALA A 319 7.37 -12.21 -3.29
C ALA A 319 7.34 -13.39 -2.31
N LEU A 320 8.50 -13.84 -1.83
CA LEU A 320 8.59 -14.87 -0.78
C LEU A 320 7.90 -14.42 0.51
N LEU A 321 8.12 -13.17 0.94
CA LEU A 321 7.45 -12.63 2.13
C LEU A 321 5.93 -12.56 1.94
N GLY A 322 5.46 -12.13 0.76
CA GLY A 322 4.04 -12.17 0.40
C GLY A 322 3.42 -13.57 0.52
N ASP A 323 4.08 -14.58 -0.06
CA ASP A 323 3.62 -15.98 0.03
C ASP A 323 3.67 -16.52 1.48
N ILE A 324 4.63 -16.08 2.29
CA ILE A 324 4.69 -16.42 3.72
C ILE A 324 3.50 -15.82 4.47
N ILE A 325 3.20 -14.53 4.25
CA ILE A 325 2.04 -13.86 4.87
C ILE A 325 0.75 -14.60 4.47
N TYR A 326 0.58 -14.89 3.18
CA TYR A 326 -0.57 -15.62 2.68
C TYR A 326 -0.72 -17.01 3.32
N THR A 327 0.39 -17.76 3.40
CA THR A 327 0.42 -19.11 4.00
C THR A 327 0.06 -19.07 5.49
N GLN A 328 0.50 -18.04 6.21
CA GLN A 328 0.19 -17.87 7.63
C GLN A 328 -1.26 -17.47 7.88
N ARG A 329 -1.81 -16.55 7.08
CA ARG A 329 -3.23 -16.17 7.18
C ARG A 329 -4.17 -17.29 6.76
N SER A 330 -3.73 -18.18 5.88
CA SER A 330 -4.48 -19.37 5.45
C SER A 330 -4.41 -20.52 6.46
N ARG A 331 -3.69 -20.37 7.57
CA ARG A 331 -3.62 -21.37 8.64
C ARG A 331 -5.00 -21.51 9.28
N PRO A 332 -5.52 -22.74 9.48
CA PRO A 332 -6.75 -22.93 10.24
C PRO A 332 -6.58 -22.33 11.64
N PRO A 333 -7.60 -21.66 12.20
CA PRO A 333 -7.55 -21.27 13.59
C PRO A 333 -7.30 -22.53 14.42
N ASP A 334 -6.33 -22.48 15.33
CA ASP A 334 -6.12 -23.58 16.28
C ASP A 334 -7.45 -23.82 16.99
N MET A 335 -8.07 -24.99 16.79
CA MET A 335 -9.35 -25.37 17.38
C MET A 335 -9.30 -25.43 18.92
N SER A 336 -8.13 -25.24 19.54
CA SER A 336 -8.00 -24.96 20.97
C SER A 336 -8.64 -23.62 21.38
N ARG A 337 -9.01 -22.76 20.41
CA ARG A 337 -9.70 -21.48 20.63
C ARG A 337 -11.22 -21.62 20.84
N ILE A 338 -11.82 -22.80 20.67
CA ILE A 338 -13.26 -23.02 20.88
C ILE A 338 -13.52 -23.62 22.27
N GLY A 339 -13.56 -22.75 23.28
CA GLY A 339 -14.27 -23.01 24.54
C GLY A 339 -13.39 -23.03 25.82
N PRO A 340 -13.82 -22.36 26.90
CA PRO A 340 -13.14 -22.37 28.21
C PRO A 340 -13.23 -23.72 28.95
N SER A 341 -13.75 -24.78 28.31
CA SER A 341 -13.93 -26.12 28.90
C SER A 341 -12.97 -27.17 28.32
N ALA A 342 -12.08 -26.81 27.39
CA ALA A 342 -11.13 -27.72 26.77
C ALA A 342 -9.79 -27.75 27.52
N SER A 343 -9.80 -28.00 28.84
CA SER A 343 -8.57 -28.04 29.64
C SER A 343 -7.73 -29.32 29.45
N HIS A 344 -8.15 -30.28 28.62
CA HIS A 344 -7.47 -31.58 28.50
C HIS A 344 -7.39 -32.19 27.10
N THR A 345 -7.64 -31.45 26.02
CA THR A 345 -7.31 -31.98 24.69
C THR A 345 -5.78 -31.93 24.51
N PRO A 346 -5.09 -33.09 24.40
CA PRO A 346 -3.67 -33.09 24.11
C PRO A 346 -3.43 -32.31 22.79
N PRO A 347 -2.27 -31.64 22.63
CA PRO A 347 -1.94 -31.01 21.36
C PRO A 347 -2.16 -32.06 20.27
N MET A 348 -3.03 -31.77 19.29
CA MET A 348 -3.35 -32.74 18.23
C MET A 348 -2.03 -33.25 17.66
N LEU A 349 -1.67 -34.47 18.05
CA LEU A 349 -0.45 -35.10 17.61
C LEU A 349 -0.58 -35.20 16.10
N ARG A 350 0.37 -34.58 15.39
CA ARG A 350 0.50 -34.65 13.93
C ARG A 350 0.27 -36.10 13.51
N ASN A 351 -0.86 -36.40 12.87
CA ASN A 351 -1.09 -37.74 12.33
C ASN A 351 -0.25 -37.87 11.05
N PRO A 352 0.87 -38.64 11.06
CA PRO A 352 1.73 -38.76 9.89
C PRO A 352 1.04 -39.52 8.74
N TYR A 353 -0.11 -40.16 9.00
CA TYR A 353 -0.91 -40.92 8.05
C TYR A 353 -2.08 -40.14 7.44
N ALA A 354 -2.24 -38.85 7.79
CA ALA A 354 -3.21 -37.95 7.18
C ALA A 354 -2.51 -36.88 6.30
N PRO A 355 -1.93 -37.27 5.14
CA PRO A 355 -1.09 -36.39 4.32
C PRO A 355 -1.82 -35.13 3.82
N MET A 356 -3.15 -35.15 3.79
CA MET A 356 -4.02 -34.07 3.31
C MET A 356 -4.60 -33.17 4.42
N SER A 357 -4.11 -33.26 5.66
CA SER A 357 -4.54 -32.33 6.71
C SER A 357 -4.08 -30.90 6.41
N SER A 358 -4.83 -29.90 6.88
CA SER A 358 -4.44 -28.49 6.75
C SER A 358 -3.10 -28.18 7.43
N MET A 359 -2.80 -28.83 8.55
CA MET A 359 -1.53 -28.69 9.26
C MET A 359 -0.35 -29.31 8.50
N SER A 360 -0.54 -30.47 7.86
CA SER A 360 0.51 -31.08 7.01
C SER A 360 0.76 -30.24 5.76
N GLN A 361 -0.29 -29.64 5.18
CA GLN A 361 -0.16 -28.70 4.07
C GLN A 361 0.62 -27.44 4.48
N TYR A 362 0.26 -26.82 5.61
CA TYR A 362 0.97 -25.68 6.16
C TYR A 362 2.45 -26.00 6.43
N SER A 363 2.74 -27.12 7.08
CA SER A 363 4.13 -27.55 7.35
C SER A 363 4.92 -27.78 6.06
N ARG A 364 4.31 -28.35 5.03
CA ARG A 364 4.92 -28.54 3.71
C ARG A 364 5.25 -27.21 3.04
N LEU A 365 4.29 -26.28 3.00
CA LEU A 365 4.47 -24.95 2.42
C LEU A 365 5.54 -24.13 3.18
N SER A 366 5.49 -24.15 4.52
CA SER A 366 6.48 -23.49 5.37
C SER A 366 7.89 -24.04 5.12
N SER A 367 8.05 -25.37 4.99
CA SER A 367 9.32 -26.01 4.63
C SER A 367 9.80 -25.60 3.24
N HIS A 368 8.90 -25.56 2.25
CA HIS A 368 9.23 -25.10 0.90
C HIS A 368 9.72 -23.64 0.90
N LEU A 369 9.04 -22.75 1.62
CA LEU A 369 9.42 -21.34 1.75
C LEU A 369 10.75 -21.17 2.50
N ALA A 370 10.99 -21.96 3.56
CA ALA A 370 12.27 -21.98 4.26
C ALA A 370 13.43 -22.40 3.35
N ASN A 371 13.22 -23.42 2.51
CA ASN A 371 14.22 -23.86 1.53
C ASN A 371 14.45 -22.81 0.43
N ALA A 372 13.40 -22.14 -0.02
CA ALA A 372 13.51 -21.04 -0.98
C ALA A 372 14.33 -19.87 -0.42
N LEU A 373 14.11 -19.49 0.85
CA LEU A 373 14.93 -18.48 1.55
C LEU A 373 16.39 -18.91 1.71
N ALA A 374 16.66 -20.19 1.95
CA ALA A 374 18.03 -20.70 2.02
C ALA A 374 18.75 -20.59 0.67
N ARG A 375 18.06 -20.93 -0.44
CA ARG A 375 18.60 -20.76 -1.79
C ARG A 375 18.79 -19.30 -2.17
N TRP A 376 17.86 -18.43 -1.75
CA TRP A 376 18.00 -16.98 -1.94
C TRP A 376 19.27 -16.46 -1.26
N GLU A 377 19.55 -16.89 -0.03
CA GLU A 377 20.77 -16.53 0.69
C GLU A 377 22.02 -17.04 -0.01
N GLN A 378 22.04 -18.32 -0.42
CA GLN A 378 23.17 -18.88 -1.16
C GLN A 378 23.49 -18.11 -2.44
N HIS A 379 22.46 -17.62 -3.15
CA HIS A 379 22.64 -16.96 -4.43
C HIS A 379 22.93 -15.45 -4.32
N PHE A 380 22.26 -14.74 -3.40
CA PHE A 380 22.26 -13.28 -3.36
C PHE A 380 23.03 -12.66 -2.18
N GLN A 381 23.28 -13.38 -1.08
CA GLN A 381 23.75 -12.80 0.20
C GLN A 381 25.03 -11.94 0.05
N GLN A 382 25.94 -12.32 -0.83
CA GLN A 382 27.20 -11.60 -1.05
C GLN A 382 27.04 -10.34 -1.92
N GLN A 383 25.96 -10.24 -2.69
CA GLN A 383 25.75 -9.20 -3.70
C GLN A 383 24.79 -8.10 -3.24
N VAL A 384 23.94 -8.40 -2.24
CA VAL A 384 22.96 -7.44 -1.73
C VAL A 384 23.51 -6.56 -0.62
N GLY A 385 23.02 -5.32 -0.56
CA GLY A 385 23.28 -4.39 0.53
C GLY A 385 22.70 -4.86 1.87
N SER A 386 23.14 -4.23 2.97
CA SER A 386 22.67 -4.57 4.32
C SER A 386 21.17 -4.28 4.50
N ASP A 387 20.61 -3.31 3.79
CA ASP A 387 19.18 -2.99 3.74
C ASP A 387 18.31 -4.18 3.31
N ILE A 388 18.69 -4.88 2.23
CA ILE A 388 17.97 -6.06 1.72
C ILE A 388 18.25 -7.28 2.61
N ARG A 389 19.46 -7.40 3.18
CA ARG A 389 19.76 -8.46 4.16
C ARG A 389 18.94 -8.33 5.44
N ALA A 390 18.66 -7.10 5.91
CA ALA A 390 17.77 -6.87 7.03
C ALA A 390 16.37 -7.42 6.72
N LEU A 391 15.83 -7.12 5.52
CA LEU A 391 14.56 -7.70 5.07
C LEU A 391 14.63 -9.23 5.02
N TYR A 392 15.75 -9.81 4.59
CA TYR A 392 15.92 -11.26 4.53
C TYR A 392 15.81 -11.92 5.91
N TYR A 393 16.53 -11.39 6.90
CA TYR A 393 16.46 -11.89 8.28
C TYR A 393 15.05 -11.69 8.85
N PHE A 394 14.40 -10.56 8.55
CA PHE A 394 13.02 -10.33 8.93
C PHE A 394 12.07 -11.35 8.30
N THR A 395 12.22 -11.69 7.01
CA THR A 395 11.40 -12.70 6.35
C THR A 395 11.56 -14.08 7.02
N LYS A 396 12.76 -14.42 7.50
CA LYS A 396 12.97 -15.62 8.35
C LYS A 396 12.24 -15.49 9.69
N VAL A 397 12.31 -14.35 10.37
CA VAL A 397 11.57 -14.09 11.63
C VAL A 397 10.07 -14.28 11.42
N TYR A 398 9.53 -13.67 10.37
CA TYR A 398 8.11 -13.73 10.03
C TYR A 398 7.70 -15.18 9.79
N LEU A 399 8.45 -15.95 8.98
CA LEU A 399 8.20 -17.38 8.75
C LEU A 399 8.20 -18.21 10.05
N MET A 400 9.09 -17.89 10.99
CA MET A 400 9.22 -18.60 12.27
C MET A 400 8.15 -18.22 13.31
N CYS A 401 7.53 -17.05 13.19
CA CYS A 401 6.57 -16.51 14.14
C CYS A 401 5.22 -16.23 13.44
N PRO A 402 4.32 -17.22 13.28
CA PRO A 402 3.11 -17.09 12.45
C PRO A 402 2.11 -16.03 12.90
N ASN A 403 2.18 -15.63 14.18
CA ASN A 403 1.28 -14.65 14.77
C ASN A 403 1.95 -13.28 14.93
N LEU A 404 3.09 -13.03 14.26
CA LEU A 404 3.87 -11.80 14.43
C LEU A 404 3.04 -10.51 14.28
N TRP A 405 2.02 -10.56 13.42
CA TRP A 405 1.05 -9.49 13.18
C TRP A 405 0.23 -9.07 14.42
N GLU A 406 0.11 -9.91 15.45
CA GLU A 406 -0.59 -9.58 16.71
C GLU A 406 0.26 -8.64 17.59
N LEU A 407 1.59 -8.62 17.44
CA LEU A 407 2.50 -7.92 18.35
C LEU A 407 2.30 -6.39 18.41
N PRO A 408 2.10 -5.66 17.30
CA PRO A 408 1.84 -4.22 17.36
C PRO A 408 0.61 -3.89 18.20
N GLN A 409 -0.47 -4.66 18.03
CA GLN A 409 -1.69 -4.46 18.80
C GLN A 409 -1.48 -4.76 20.29
N LEU A 410 -0.73 -5.82 20.62
CA LEU A 410 -0.35 -6.15 22.00
C LEU A 410 0.55 -5.08 22.64
N ALA A 411 1.36 -4.39 21.84
CA ALA A 411 2.18 -3.27 22.27
C ALA A 411 1.41 -1.94 22.37
N GLY A 412 0.13 -1.92 21.99
CA GLY A 412 -0.69 -0.69 21.96
C GLY A 412 -0.39 0.22 20.76
N TYR A 413 0.32 -0.26 19.74
CA TYR A 413 0.64 0.53 18.55
C TYR A 413 -0.62 0.89 17.77
N GLY A 414 -0.79 2.19 17.53
CA GLY A 414 -1.95 2.77 16.85
C GLY A 414 -3.25 2.76 17.65
N ALA A 415 -3.32 2.28 18.90
CA ALA A 415 -4.58 2.17 19.62
C ALA A 415 -5.19 3.54 20.01
N ASP A 416 -6.21 4.00 19.29
CA ASP A 416 -7.02 5.17 19.66
C ASP A 416 -8.00 4.84 20.81
N ASN A 417 -7.54 4.66 22.05
CA ASN A 417 -8.41 4.52 23.24
C ASN A 417 -9.63 3.57 23.08
N VAL A 418 -9.58 2.59 22.17
CA VAL A 418 -10.67 1.64 21.95
C VAL A 418 -10.59 0.63 23.09
N PRO A 419 -11.72 0.27 23.75
CA PRO A 419 -11.71 -0.70 24.82
C PRO A 419 -11.02 -1.96 24.34
N SER A 420 -9.96 -2.33 25.04
CA SER A 420 -9.16 -3.53 24.79
C SER A 420 -10.08 -4.70 24.44
N LEU A 421 -9.96 -5.23 23.21
CA LEU A 421 -10.46 -6.58 22.95
C LEU A 421 -9.91 -7.48 24.06
N PRO A 422 -10.69 -8.47 24.53
CA PRO A 422 -10.25 -9.35 25.60
C PRO A 422 -8.87 -9.89 25.20
N GLN A 423 -7.85 -9.52 26.00
CA GLN A 423 -6.48 -10.00 25.82
C GLN A 423 -6.59 -11.50 25.68
N SER A 424 -6.37 -12.01 24.47
CA SER A 424 -6.38 -13.44 24.30
C SER A 424 -5.22 -13.93 25.18
N ASN A 425 -5.52 -14.71 26.21
CA ASN A 425 -4.53 -15.36 27.08
C ASN A 425 -3.71 -16.43 26.32
N THR A 426 -3.56 -16.27 25.01
CA THR A 426 -2.77 -17.15 24.18
C THR A 426 -1.30 -16.91 24.52
N LYS A 427 -0.65 -17.97 24.97
CA LYS A 427 0.80 -17.97 25.18
C LYS A 427 1.45 -17.82 23.80
N PHE A 428 1.87 -16.60 23.50
CA PHE A 428 2.68 -16.29 22.32
C PHE A 428 4.12 -16.71 22.62
N ASP A 429 4.52 -17.89 22.16
CA ASP A 429 5.89 -18.38 22.34
C ASP A 429 6.78 -17.93 21.18
N ILE A 430 7.91 -17.32 21.51
CA ILE A 430 8.90 -16.83 20.54
C ILE A 430 10.11 -17.76 20.58
N PRO A 431 10.43 -18.46 19.49
CA PRO A 431 11.63 -19.29 19.43
C PRO A 431 12.90 -18.45 19.66
N ASP A 432 13.88 -18.99 20.41
CA ASP A 432 15.16 -18.32 20.67
C ASP A 432 15.86 -17.86 19.38
N LYS A 433 15.82 -18.69 18.34
CA LYS A 433 16.39 -18.38 17.03
C LYS A 433 15.72 -17.17 16.34
N ALA A 434 14.46 -16.87 16.63
CA ALA A 434 13.79 -15.68 16.09
C ALA A 434 14.36 -14.39 16.69
N ILE A 435 14.84 -14.44 17.95
CA ILE A 435 15.53 -13.32 18.61
C ILE A 435 16.90 -13.11 17.96
N ASP A 436 17.66 -14.18 17.75
CA ASP A 436 18.97 -14.09 17.09
C ASP A 436 18.84 -13.44 15.70
N LEU A 437 17.79 -13.79 14.96
CA LEU A 437 17.48 -13.16 13.68
C LEU A 437 17.01 -11.71 13.82
N ALA A 438 16.23 -11.36 14.85
CA ALA A 438 15.82 -9.98 15.13
C ALA A 438 17.04 -9.09 15.45
N TRP A 439 18.04 -9.61 16.14
CA TRP A 439 19.32 -8.92 16.33
C TRP A 439 20.09 -8.73 15.01
N LEU A 440 20.07 -9.74 14.13
CA LEU A 440 20.66 -9.60 12.79
C LEU A 440 19.92 -8.55 11.94
N VAL A 441 18.62 -8.35 12.12
CA VAL A 441 17.89 -7.23 11.49
C VAL A 441 18.48 -5.91 11.96
N LEU A 442 18.61 -5.70 13.28
CA LEU A 442 19.19 -4.48 13.85
C LEU A 442 20.62 -4.23 13.34
N ASP A 443 21.49 -5.24 13.38
CA ASP A 443 22.88 -5.13 12.93
C ASP A 443 22.99 -4.71 11.46
N ASN A 444 22.09 -5.21 10.62
CA ASN A 444 22.07 -4.86 9.20
C ASN A 444 21.41 -3.50 8.96
N CYS A 445 20.44 -3.08 9.77
CA CYS A 445 19.91 -1.72 9.76
C CYS A 445 20.98 -0.69 10.15
N ASP A 446 21.74 -0.93 11.22
CA ASP A 446 22.85 -0.05 11.62
C ASP A 446 23.93 0.03 10.53
N LYS A 447 24.33 -1.10 9.93
CA LYS A 447 25.26 -1.11 8.79
C LYS A 447 24.71 -0.34 7.59
N ALA A 448 23.42 -0.48 7.32
CA ALA A 448 22.75 0.21 6.23
C ALA A 448 22.75 1.73 6.44
N SER A 449 22.65 2.22 7.69
CA SER A 449 22.64 3.66 8.01
C SER A 449 23.82 4.47 7.45
N LYS A 450 24.92 3.77 7.12
CA LYS A 450 26.13 4.34 6.50
C LYS A 450 25.99 4.60 4.99
N SER A 451 24.96 4.05 4.34
CA SER A 451 24.65 4.23 2.92
C SER A 451 23.54 5.27 2.75
N PRO A 452 23.63 6.17 1.75
CA PRO A 452 22.55 7.12 1.46
C PRO A 452 21.22 6.43 1.08
N GLU A 453 21.28 5.22 0.54
CA GLU A 453 20.12 4.42 0.12
C GLU A 453 19.22 4.02 1.31
N HIS A 454 19.77 3.96 2.52
CA HIS A 454 19.06 3.60 3.75
C HIS A 454 17.84 4.47 4.01
N LYS A 455 17.95 5.76 3.67
CA LYS A 455 16.86 6.71 3.87
C LYS A 455 15.67 6.44 2.95
N MET A 456 15.86 5.69 1.86
CA MET A 456 14.85 5.44 0.83
C MET A 456 14.17 4.07 1.00
N SER A 457 14.74 3.17 1.78
CA SER A 457 14.20 1.82 2.00
C SER A 457 12.93 1.83 2.86
N ILE A 458 11.77 1.79 2.20
CA ILE A 458 10.45 1.86 2.85
C ILE A 458 10.16 0.68 3.80
N TRP A 459 10.89 -0.43 3.69
CA TRP A 459 10.71 -1.59 4.55
C TRP A 459 11.40 -1.46 5.91
N LEU A 460 12.47 -0.66 6.01
CA LEU A 460 13.33 -0.64 7.21
C LEU A 460 12.59 -0.23 8.50
N PRO A 461 11.75 0.82 8.53
CA PRO A 461 11.00 1.17 9.74
C PRO A 461 10.14 0.01 10.24
N ILE A 462 9.43 -0.62 9.31
CA ILE A 462 8.46 -1.67 9.60
C ILE A 462 9.18 -2.90 10.14
N ILE A 463 10.20 -3.41 9.43
CA ILE A 463 10.90 -4.62 9.87
C ILE A 463 11.68 -4.42 11.17
N LEU A 464 12.22 -3.21 11.39
CA LEU A 464 12.98 -2.89 12.59
C LEU A 464 12.06 -2.81 13.80
N PHE A 465 10.92 -2.12 13.65
CA PHE A 465 9.89 -2.06 14.69
C PHE A 465 9.33 -3.45 15.00
N MET A 466 8.90 -4.22 14.00
CA MET A 466 8.37 -5.57 14.23
C MET A 466 9.41 -6.50 14.89
N SER A 467 10.69 -6.39 14.50
CA SER A 467 11.78 -7.16 15.13
C SER A 467 12.00 -6.76 16.59
N SER A 468 11.89 -5.47 16.91
CA SER A 468 11.98 -5.00 18.30
C SER A 468 10.83 -5.56 19.17
N LEU A 469 9.64 -5.71 18.61
CA LEU A 469 8.50 -6.31 19.31
C LEU A 469 8.70 -7.81 19.57
N VAL A 470 9.39 -8.53 18.68
CA VAL A 470 9.79 -9.93 18.92
C VAL A 470 10.69 -10.02 20.14
N VAL A 471 11.70 -9.15 20.22
CA VAL A 471 12.63 -9.08 21.36
C VAL A 471 11.87 -8.74 22.64
N TRP A 472 11.04 -7.69 22.62
CA TRP A 472 10.19 -7.28 23.74
C TRP A 472 9.33 -8.44 24.25
N LYS A 473 8.58 -9.10 23.37
CA LYS A 473 7.62 -10.13 23.77
C LYS A 473 8.31 -11.35 24.37
N LYS A 474 9.50 -11.71 23.89
CA LYS A 474 10.28 -12.78 24.54
C LYS A 474 10.74 -12.36 25.92
N LEU A 475 11.38 -11.19 26.05
CA LEU A 475 11.90 -10.70 27.34
C LEU A 475 10.78 -10.59 28.37
N HIS A 476 9.61 -10.09 27.97
CA HIS A 476 8.44 -9.98 28.83
C HIS A 476 7.87 -11.35 29.25
N SER A 477 8.05 -12.39 28.43
CA SER A 477 7.56 -13.75 28.73
C SER A 477 8.58 -14.60 29.48
N GLN A 478 9.81 -14.11 29.72
CA GLN A 478 10.84 -14.85 30.43
C GLN A 478 10.61 -14.85 31.95
N PRO A 479 10.78 -15.99 32.62
CA PRO A 479 10.79 -16.02 34.08
C PRO A 479 11.98 -15.22 34.61
N SER A 480 11.80 -14.50 35.73
CA SER A 480 12.82 -13.59 36.31
C SER A 480 14.15 -14.27 36.67
N THR A 481 14.19 -15.60 36.66
CA THR A 481 15.39 -16.42 36.91
C THR A 481 16.27 -16.67 35.69
N ASP A 482 15.78 -16.37 34.47
CA ASP A 482 16.49 -16.62 33.20
C ASP A 482 16.62 -15.32 32.38
N LEU A 483 17.64 -14.52 32.70
CA LEU A 483 17.96 -13.25 32.03
C LEU A 483 18.90 -13.42 30.83
N LYS A 484 18.83 -14.56 30.11
CA LYS A 484 19.75 -14.89 29.00
C LYS A 484 19.88 -13.78 27.94
N TYR A 485 18.84 -12.97 27.76
CA TYR A 485 18.76 -11.93 26.71
C TYR A 485 18.81 -10.49 27.25
N GLY A 486 19.10 -10.32 28.55
CA GLY A 486 19.20 -9.01 29.18
C GLY A 486 17.87 -8.44 29.66
N THR A 487 17.77 -7.10 29.68
CA THR A 487 16.60 -6.36 30.19
C THR A 487 15.91 -5.62 29.05
N LEU A 488 14.68 -5.13 29.27
CA LEU A 488 13.94 -4.34 28.27
C LEU A 488 14.70 -3.10 27.77
N ARG A 489 15.72 -2.63 28.50
CA ARG A 489 16.61 -1.54 28.05
C ARG A 489 17.29 -1.82 26.71
N VAL A 490 17.41 -3.07 26.28
CA VAL A 490 17.99 -3.41 24.98
C VAL A 490 17.15 -2.88 23.80
N LEU A 491 15.86 -2.58 24.01
CA LEU A 491 14.99 -1.94 23.01
C LEU A 491 15.48 -0.53 22.63
N SER A 492 16.27 0.13 23.48
CA SER A 492 16.87 1.43 23.19
C SER A 492 17.74 1.42 21.93
N MET A 493 18.37 0.28 21.59
CA MET A 493 19.17 0.15 20.37
C MET A 493 18.29 0.22 19.12
N PHE A 494 17.13 -0.45 19.13
CA PHE A 494 16.14 -0.38 18.05
C PHE A 494 15.54 1.01 17.91
N LYS A 495 15.21 1.64 19.05
CA LYS A 495 14.74 3.03 19.10
C LYS A 495 15.75 3.97 18.44
N ASN A 496 17.03 3.88 18.79
CA ASN A 496 18.06 4.74 18.22
C ASN A 496 18.15 4.62 16.70
N GLU A 497 18.07 3.39 16.15
CA GLU A 497 18.04 3.21 14.69
C GLU A 497 16.75 3.75 14.05
N LEU A 498 15.59 3.57 14.68
CA LEU A 498 14.33 4.16 14.18
C LEU A 498 14.38 5.69 14.13
N THR A 499 15.01 6.35 15.09
CA THR A 499 15.13 7.83 15.08
C THR A 499 16.01 8.39 13.96
N LYS A 500 16.87 7.56 13.36
CA LYS A 500 17.71 7.96 12.22
C LYS A 500 16.95 7.93 10.89
N LEU A 501 15.80 7.25 10.85
CA LEU A 501 14.98 7.08 9.65
C LEU A 501 14.03 8.28 9.47
N PRO A 502 13.83 8.76 8.24
CA PRO A 502 13.07 9.99 7.97
C PRO A 502 11.54 9.80 7.99
N TRP A 503 11.06 8.59 8.27
CA TRP A 503 9.66 8.23 7.99
C TRP A 503 8.71 8.64 9.13
N PRO A 504 7.53 9.23 8.83
CA PRO A 504 6.62 9.72 9.86
C PRO A 504 6.21 8.68 10.91
N CYS A 505 6.02 7.42 10.51
CA CYS A 505 5.68 6.31 11.40
C CYS A 505 6.73 6.03 12.48
N CYS A 506 7.99 6.41 12.27
CA CYS A 506 9.08 6.14 13.22
C CYS A 506 8.85 6.85 14.56
N SER A 507 8.22 8.03 14.55
CA SER A 507 7.92 8.79 15.77
C SER A 507 7.02 8.00 16.74
N GLU A 508 5.90 7.47 16.24
CA GLU A 508 4.97 6.66 17.04
C GLU A 508 5.55 5.27 17.38
N MET A 509 6.34 4.68 16.47
CA MET A 509 7.06 3.42 16.76
C MET A 509 8.04 3.61 17.93
N VAL A 510 8.79 4.71 17.95
CA VAL A 510 9.71 5.08 19.04
C VAL A 510 8.93 5.33 20.34
N ALA A 511 7.85 6.10 20.29
CA ALA A 511 7.00 6.36 21.46
C ALA A 511 6.41 5.05 22.03
N THR A 512 6.06 4.11 21.16
CA THR A 512 5.62 2.77 21.57
C THR A 512 6.73 2.03 22.30
N LEU A 513 7.95 2.01 21.77
CA LEU A 513 9.08 1.34 22.44
C LEU A 513 9.44 1.98 23.78
N ASP A 514 9.33 3.30 23.93
CA ASP A 514 9.51 3.97 25.22
C ASP A 514 8.49 3.49 26.25
N ARG A 515 7.19 3.45 25.89
CA ARG A 515 6.15 2.90 26.76
C ARG A 515 6.43 1.45 27.16
N LEU A 516 7.00 0.64 26.27
CA LEU A 516 7.33 -0.76 26.55
C LEU A 516 8.57 -0.93 27.44
N MET A 517 9.48 0.05 27.49
CA MET A 517 10.66 0.02 28.37
C MET A 517 10.36 0.49 29.80
N ASP A 518 9.32 1.32 29.96
CA ASP A 518 8.89 1.87 31.25
C ASP A 518 7.97 0.92 32.05
N ASN A 519 7.33 -0.03 31.34
CA ASN A 519 6.53 -1.12 31.93
C ASN A 519 7.41 -2.34 32.26
#